data_AF-Q6DN09-F1
#
_entry.id   AF-Q6DN09-F1
#
_cell.length_a   1.000
_cell.length_b   1.000
_cell.length_c   1.000
_cell.angle_alpha   90.00
_cell.angle_beta   90.00
_cell.angle_gamma   90.00
#
_symmetry.space_group_name_H-M   'P 1'
#
loop_
_entity.id
_entity.type
_entity.pdbx_description
1 polymer ?
#
loop_
_entity_poly.entity_id
_entity_poly.type
_entity_poly.pdbx_seq_one_letter_code
_entity_poly.pdbx_strand_id
1 'polypeptide(L)'
;NSQPFMRWRDRFDFCQEAIDKAEVETGERKGHYMNVTAPTMEEVYKRAEYAKEIGTPIIMSDYLTLGWAAHNSLSKWCRDNGLLLHVHRAMHAVMDRNPNHGINFRVLAKLLRLLGGDHLHSGTVVGKLEGDRGATLGWIDLMRDRYVKEDRSRGIYFDQDWGGMPGVFPVASGGIHVWHMPALVSIFGNDSVLQFGGGTLGHPWGNAAGAAANRVALEACVQARNEGREIEKEGKDILTAAAQHSPELKIA
;
A
#
# COMPACT_ATOMS: atom_id res chain seq x y z
N ASN A 1 -16.18 -4.28 -3.38
CA ASN A 1 -17.62 -4.24 -2.98
C ASN A 1 -18.53 -3.65 -4.06
N SER A 2 -19.86 -3.74 -3.86
CA SER A 2 -20.91 -3.23 -4.77
C SER A 2 -22.10 -2.65 -3.98
N GLN A 3 -22.53 -1.44 -4.32
CA GLN A 3 -23.55 -0.70 -3.56
C GLN A 3 -24.55 0.00 -4.51
N PRO A 4 -25.71 0.48 -4.01
CA PRO A 4 -26.72 1.14 -4.84
C PRO A 4 -26.22 2.36 -5.63
N PHE A 5 -25.33 3.17 -5.05
CA PHE A 5 -24.78 4.36 -5.71
C PHE A 5 -23.67 4.05 -6.72
N MET A 6 -23.11 2.83 -6.69
CA MET A 6 -22.03 2.40 -7.59
C MET A 6 -21.93 0.88 -7.60
N ARG A 7 -22.43 0.26 -8.67
CA ARG A 7 -22.27 -1.19 -8.89
C ARG A 7 -20.84 -1.51 -9.30
N TRP A 8 -20.37 -2.69 -8.91
CA TRP A 8 -18.96 -3.04 -9.06
C TRP A 8 -18.53 -3.13 -10.53
N ARG A 9 -19.41 -3.62 -11.41
CA ARG A 9 -19.09 -3.83 -12.83
C ARG A 9 -18.90 -2.50 -13.54
N ASP A 10 -19.86 -1.58 -13.39
CA ASP A 10 -19.78 -0.22 -13.92
C ASP A 10 -18.49 0.48 -13.46
N ARG A 11 -18.14 0.35 -12.17
CA ARG A 11 -16.88 0.91 -11.66
C ARG A 11 -15.66 0.31 -12.36
N PHE A 12 -15.63 -1.01 -12.57
CA PHE A 12 -14.48 -1.66 -13.20
C PHE A 12 -14.30 -1.17 -14.64
N ASP A 13 -15.39 -1.03 -15.39
CA ASP A 13 -15.37 -0.53 -16.77
C ASP A 13 -14.79 0.89 -16.84
N PHE A 14 -15.36 1.83 -16.07
CA PHE A 14 -14.89 3.23 -16.08
C PHE A 14 -13.46 3.38 -15.53
N CYS A 15 -13.09 2.59 -14.52
CA CYS A 15 -11.73 2.63 -14.00
C CYS A 15 -10.72 2.06 -15.00
N GLN A 16 -11.07 1.02 -15.78
CA GLN A 16 -10.17 0.48 -16.79
C GLN A 16 -10.00 1.46 -17.97
N GLU A 17 -11.07 2.10 -18.43
CA GLU A 17 -10.98 3.19 -19.42
C GLU A 17 -10.05 4.31 -18.95
N ALA A 18 -10.15 4.70 -17.67
CA ALA A 18 -9.29 5.73 -17.08
C ALA A 18 -7.82 5.27 -16.97
N ILE A 19 -7.57 3.98 -16.67
CA ILE A 19 -6.22 3.39 -16.67
C ILE A 19 -5.61 3.50 -18.06
N ASP A 20 -6.33 3.03 -19.09
CA ASP A 20 -5.83 2.96 -20.46
C ASP A 20 -5.53 4.37 -20.99
N LYS A 21 -6.45 5.31 -20.74
CA LYS A 21 -6.24 6.73 -21.09
C LYS A 21 -4.99 7.30 -20.42
N ALA A 22 -4.85 7.14 -19.11
CA ALA A 22 -3.72 7.69 -18.36
C ALA A 22 -2.39 7.04 -18.77
N GLU A 23 -2.39 5.75 -19.07
CA GLU A 23 -1.20 5.04 -19.55
C GLU A 23 -0.75 5.54 -20.92
N VAL A 24 -1.69 5.77 -21.84
CA VAL A 24 -1.40 6.39 -23.16
C VAL A 24 -0.86 7.81 -23.00
N GLU A 25 -1.48 8.63 -22.14
CA GLU A 25 -1.08 10.03 -21.94
C GLU A 25 0.31 10.17 -21.30
N THR A 26 0.68 9.29 -20.36
CA THR A 26 1.95 9.42 -19.64
C THR A 26 3.07 8.49 -20.13
N GLY A 27 2.75 7.43 -20.89
CA GLY A 27 3.70 6.40 -21.30
C GLY A 27 4.23 5.52 -20.15
N GLU A 28 3.57 5.52 -19.00
CA GLU A 28 3.95 4.75 -17.81
C GLU A 28 2.82 3.78 -17.46
N ARG A 29 3.16 2.55 -17.07
CA ARG A 29 2.16 1.55 -16.63
C ARG A 29 1.28 2.09 -15.50
N LYS A 30 -0.03 1.95 -15.63
CA LYS A 30 -1.02 2.36 -14.61
C LYS A 30 -1.80 1.18 -14.07
N GLY A 31 -2.47 1.40 -12.94
CA GLY A 31 -3.35 0.41 -12.33
C GLY A 31 -4.28 1.03 -11.30
N HIS A 32 -5.44 0.41 -11.12
CA HIS A 32 -6.41 0.73 -10.06
C HIS A 32 -6.77 -0.57 -9.35
N TYR A 33 -6.72 -0.58 -8.03
CA TYR A 33 -6.94 -1.81 -7.27
C TYR A 33 -8.43 -2.15 -7.23
N MET A 34 -8.89 -2.93 -8.20
CA MET A 34 -10.28 -3.31 -8.34
C MET A 34 -10.72 -4.19 -7.15
N ASN A 35 -11.54 -3.65 -6.24
CA ASN A 35 -11.92 -4.36 -5.01
C ASN A 35 -12.91 -5.51 -5.28
N VAL A 36 -12.43 -6.75 -5.12
CA VAL A 36 -13.20 -7.99 -5.33
C VAL A 36 -13.84 -8.55 -4.05
N THR A 37 -13.57 -7.99 -2.87
CA THR A 37 -14.24 -8.38 -1.60
C THR A 37 -15.75 -8.44 -1.80
N ALA A 38 -16.37 -9.57 -1.44
CA ALA A 38 -17.79 -9.84 -1.70
C ALA A 38 -18.43 -10.74 -0.62
N PRO A 39 -19.77 -10.88 -0.60
CA PRO A 39 -20.47 -11.70 0.40
C PRO A 39 -20.26 -13.21 0.27
N THR A 40 -19.95 -13.70 -0.94
CA THR A 40 -19.72 -15.14 -1.21
C THR A 40 -18.53 -15.31 -2.15
N MET A 41 -17.95 -16.52 -2.17
CA MET A 41 -16.81 -16.82 -3.05
C MET A 41 -17.17 -16.79 -4.53
N GLU A 42 -18.39 -17.15 -4.90
CA GLU A 42 -18.88 -17.06 -6.28
C GLU A 42 -18.86 -15.61 -6.75
N GLU A 43 -19.27 -14.67 -5.90
CA GLU A 43 -19.20 -13.24 -6.22
C GLU A 43 -17.77 -12.68 -6.19
N VAL A 44 -16.86 -13.23 -5.36
CA VAL A 44 -15.43 -12.89 -5.42
C VAL A 44 -14.86 -13.30 -6.78
N TYR A 45 -15.03 -14.55 -7.18
CA TYR A 45 -14.50 -15.05 -8.45
C TYR A 45 -15.14 -14.38 -9.65
N LYS A 46 -16.45 -14.14 -9.65
CA LYS A 46 -17.12 -13.39 -10.72
C LYS A 46 -16.49 -12.01 -10.95
N ARG A 47 -16.07 -11.32 -9.88
CA ARG A 47 -15.40 -10.03 -9.97
C ARG A 47 -13.95 -10.18 -10.44
N ALA A 48 -13.23 -11.16 -9.91
CA ALA A 48 -11.85 -11.43 -10.28
C ALA A 48 -11.71 -11.83 -11.76
N GLU A 49 -12.59 -12.71 -12.25
CA GLU A 49 -12.64 -13.11 -13.65
C GLU A 49 -12.95 -11.92 -14.56
N TYR A 50 -13.90 -11.06 -14.18
CA TYR A 50 -14.16 -9.87 -14.98
C TYR A 50 -12.98 -8.89 -14.99
N ALA A 51 -12.31 -8.71 -13.84
CA ALA A 51 -11.11 -7.88 -13.76
C ALA A 51 -9.98 -8.39 -14.68
N LYS A 52 -9.82 -9.72 -14.79
CA LYS A 52 -8.92 -10.37 -15.74
C LYS A 52 -9.37 -10.16 -17.19
N GLU A 53 -10.66 -10.33 -17.48
CA GLU A 53 -11.23 -10.16 -18.83
C GLU A 53 -10.96 -8.77 -19.40
N ILE A 54 -11.10 -7.73 -18.57
CA ILE A 54 -10.82 -6.34 -18.96
C ILE A 54 -9.32 -5.97 -18.90
N GLY A 55 -8.44 -6.91 -18.58
CA GLY A 55 -6.99 -6.73 -18.65
C GLY A 55 -6.37 -5.91 -17.52
N THR A 56 -7.04 -5.76 -16.37
CA THR A 56 -6.48 -4.98 -15.25
C THR A 56 -5.28 -5.71 -14.63
N PRO A 57 -4.19 -5.01 -14.26
CA PRO A 57 -2.99 -5.67 -13.76
C PRO A 57 -3.06 -6.07 -12.28
N ILE A 58 -4.02 -5.52 -11.53
CA ILE A 58 -4.07 -5.63 -10.07
C ILE A 58 -5.50 -5.54 -9.53
N ILE A 59 -5.82 -6.40 -8.56
CA ILE A 59 -7.07 -6.36 -7.79
C ILE A 59 -6.78 -6.15 -6.31
N MET A 60 -7.82 -5.95 -5.49
CA MET A 60 -7.67 -5.96 -4.03
C MET A 60 -8.72 -6.74 -3.27
N SER A 61 -8.34 -7.17 -2.06
CA SER A 61 -9.22 -7.81 -1.08
C SER A 61 -8.99 -7.29 0.34
N ASP A 62 -10.03 -7.42 1.16
CA ASP A 62 -10.01 -7.08 2.59
C ASP A 62 -9.89 -8.36 3.43
N TYR A 63 -8.69 -8.96 3.49
CA TYR A 63 -8.50 -10.37 3.87
C TYR A 63 -9.09 -10.78 5.24
N LEU A 64 -9.12 -9.88 6.23
CA LEU A 64 -9.69 -10.17 7.55
C LEU A 64 -11.22 -10.23 7.49
N THR A 65 -11.85 -9.27 6.82
CA THR A 65 -13.31 -9.21 6.70
C THR A 65 -13.86 -10.15 5.64
N LEU A 66 -13.04 -10.47 4.62
CA LEU A 66 -13.35 -11.51 3.64
C LEU A 66 -13.18 -12.92 4.25
N GLY A 67 -12.26 -13.06 5.19
CA GLY A 67 -11.91 -14.32 5.85
C GLY A 67 -10.74 -15.04 5.16
N TRP A 68 -9.92 -15.72 5.96
CA TRP A 68 -8.66 -16.32 5.50
C TRP A 68 -8.85 -17.45 4.48
N ALA A 69 -9.93 -18.23 4.58
CA ALA A 69 -10.23 -19.28 3.62
C ALA A 69 -10.54 -18.72 2.22
N ALA A 70 -11.37 -17.68 2.17
CA ALA A 70 -11.70 -16.96 0.95
C ALA A 70 -10.47 -16.27 0.35
N HIS A 71 -9.67 -15.60 1.19
CA HIS A 71 -8.44 -14.94 0.77
C HIS A 71 -7.40 -15.90 0.18
N ASN A 72 -7.14 -17.04 0.83
CA ASN A 72 -6.21 -18.05 0.33
C ASN A 72 -6.67 -18.65 -1.02
N SER A 73 -7.98 -18.77 -1.21
CA SER A 73 -8.53 -19.25 -2.48
C SER A 73 -8.33 -18.20 -3.59
N LEU A 74 -8.55 -16.92 -3.27
CA LEU A 74 -8.28 -15.80 -4.18
C LEU A 74 -6.79 -15.66 -4.51
N SER A 75 -5.88 -15.82 -3.55
CA SER A 75 -4.43 -15.67 -3.78
C SER A 75 -3.88 -16.73 -4.76
N LYS A 76 -4.37 -17.98 -4.64
CA LYS A 76 -4.08 -19.06 -5.60
C LYS A 76 -4.65 -18.75 -6.98
N TRP A 77 -5.89 -18.28 -7.04
CA TRP A 77 -6.49 -17.85 -8.30
C TRP A 77 -5.67 -16.72 -8.96
N CYS A 78 -5.23 -15.72 -8.20
CA CYS A 78 -4.38 -14.64 -8.72
C CYS A 78 -3.05 -15.17 -9.28
N ARG A 79 -2.41 -16.12 -8.58
CA ARG A 79 -1.18 -16.79 -9.03
C ARG A 79 -1.38 -17.48 -10.38
N ASP A 80 -2.46 -18.23 -10.53
CA ASP A 80 -2.75 -19.01 -11.75
C ASP A 80 -3.16 -18.11 -12.93
N ASN A 81 -3.67 -16.91 -12.65
CA ASN A 81 -4.18 -15.98 -13.66
C ASN A 81 -3.27 -14.77 -13.93
N GLY A 82 -2.16 -14.62 -13.20
CA GLY A 82 -1.19 -13.55 -13.41
C GLY A 82 -1.66 -12.16 -12.97
N LEU A 83 -2.53 -12.07 -11.96
CA LEU A 83 -2.96 -10.79 -11.38
C LEU A 83 -2.23 -10.50 -10.06
N LEU A 84 -1.80 -9.25 -9.88
CA LEU A 84 -1.32 -8.78 -8.59
C LEU A 84 -2.48 -8.65 -7.59
N LEU A 85 -2.21 -8.94 -6.33
CA LEU A 85 -3.18 -8.90 -5.23
C LEU A 85 -2.74 -7.92 -4.14
N HIS A 86 -3.36 -6.73 -4.15
CA HIS A 86 -3.23 -5.77 -3.06
C HIS A 86 -4.12 -6.15 -1.87
N VAL A 87 -3.58 -6.14 -0.66
CA VAL A 87 -4.32 -6.58 0.52
C VAL A 87 -4.53 -5.45 1.50
N HIS A 88 -5.79 -5.15 1.76
CA HIS A 88 -6.21 -4.19 2.76
C HIS A 88 -6.56 -4.89 4.08
N ARG A 89 -6.20 -4.27 5.19
CA ARG A 89 -6.28 -4.85 6.55
C ARG A 89 -7.47 -4.36 7.35
N ALA A 90 -8.60 -4.06 6.70
CA ALA A 90 -9.83 -3.65 7.40
C ALA A 90 -10.11 -4.58 8.59
N MET A 91 -10.59 -4.04 9.72
CA MET A 91 -10.82 -4.75 11.00
C MET A 91 -9.57 -5.05 11.86
N HIS A 92 -8.34 -4.89 11.37
CA HIS A 92 -7.14 -5.28 12.14
C HIS A 92 -7.05 -4.65 13.55
N ALA A 93 -7.32 -3.35 13.67
CA ALA A 93 -7.25 -2.60 14.93
C ALA A 93 -8.26 -3.03 16.00
N VAL A 94 -9.27 -3.84 15.63
CA VAL A 94 -10.14 -4.49 16.60
C VAL A 94 -9.37 -5.55 17.41
N MET A 95 -8.38 -6.17 16.80
CA MET A 95 -7.58 -7.26 17.39
C MET A 95 -6.19 -6.82 17.83
N ASP A 96 -5.57 -5.86 17.15
CA ASP A 96 -4.12 -5.59 17.31
C ASP A 96 -3.75 -4.30 18.02
N ARG A 97 -4.74 -3.51 18.44
CA ARG A 97 -4.52 -2.20 19.06
C ARG A 97 -4.20 -2.25 20.55
N ASN A 98 -4.89 -3.10 21.31
CA ASN A 98 -4.74 -3.12 22.76
C ASN A 98 -3.47 -3.92 23.14
N PRO A 99 -2.49 -3.31 23.83
CA PRO A 99 -1.25 -4.00 24.21
C PRO A 99 -1.47 -5.14 25.22
N ASN A 100 -2.61 -5.15 25.92
CA ASN A 100 -2.90 -6.12 26.98
C ASN A 100 -3.84 -7.25 26.54
N HIS A 101 -4.45 -7.18 25.35
CA HIS A 101 -5.38 -8.20 24.88
C HIS A 101 -5.54 -8.16 23.36
N GLY A 102 -5.40 -9.33 22.71
CA GLY A 102 -5.61 -9.48 21.28
C GLY A 102 -4.44 -10.16 20.57
N ILE A 103 -4.24 -9.83 19.30
CA ILE A 103 -3.23 -10.43 18.43
C ILE A 103 -2.43 -9.28 17.80
N ASN A 104 -1.14 -9.16 18.11
CA ASN A 104 -0.32 -8.09 17.54
C ASN A 104 -0.24 -8.18 16.00
N PHE A 105 -0.23 -7.02 15.33
CA PHE A 105 -0.23 -6.91 13.86
C PHE A 105 0.88 -7.72 13.20
N ARG A 106 2.06 -7.88 13.82
CA ARG A 106 3.15 -8.70 13.26
C ARG A 106 2.72 -10.15 12.98
N VAL A 107 1.83 -10.71 13.80
CA VAL A 107 1.29 -12.06 13.60
C VAL A 107 0.36 -12.07 12.39
N LEU A 108 -0.48 -11.06 12.26
CA LEU A 108 -1.40 -10.89 11.13
C LEU A 108 -0.64 -10.67 9.81
N ALA A 109 0.46 -9.91 9.83
CA ALA A 109 1.33 -9.70 8.69
C ALA A 109 2.03 -10.99 8.24
N LYS A 110 2.56 -11.78 9.18
CA LYS A 110 3.11 -13.12 8.89
C LYS A 110 2.05 -14.03 8.26
N LEU A 111 0.85 -14.04 8.84
CA LEU A 111 -0.25 -14.85 8.34
C LEU A 111 -0.62 -14.47 6.90
N LEU A 112 -0.68 -13.17 6.60
CA LEU A 112 -0.95 -12.72 5.23
C LEU A 112 0.14 -13.19 4.26
N ARG A 113 1.42 -13.03 4.61
CA ARG A 113 2.54 -13.50 3.75
C ARG A 113 2.42 -14.98 3.44
N LEU A 114 2.01 -15.81 4.41
CA LEU A 114 1.73 -17.24 4.21
C LEU A 114 0.49 -17.50 3.33
N LEU A 115 -0.60 -16.76 3.54
CA LEU A 115 -1.84 -16.91 2.76
C LEU A 115 -1.69 -16.42 1.32
N GLY A 116 -0.73 -15.53 1.06
CA GLY A 116 -0.44 -14.94 -0.24
C GLY A 116 -1.08 -13.57 -0.44
N GLY A 117 -0.27 -12.61 -0.86
CA GLY A 117 -0.64 -11.25 -1.23
C GLY A 117 0.61 -10.51 -1.67
N ASP A 118 0.50 -9.64 -2.66
CA ASP A 118 1.67 -8.92 -3.18
C ASP A 118 1.93 -7.65 -2.38
N HIS A 119 0.87 -7.00 -1.89
CA HIS A 119 0.96 -5.82 -1.03
C HIS A 119 0.18 -6.03 0.28
N LEU A 120 0.61 -5.39 1.38
CA LEU A 120 -0.15 -5.29 2.61
C LEU A 120 0.04 -3.92 3.29
N HIS A 121 -1.07 -3.30 3.70
CA HIS A 121 -1.03 -2.09 4.52
C HIS A 121 -0.29 -2.31 5.85
N SER A 122 0.73 -1.52 6.11
CA SER A 122 1.66 -1.68 7.25
C SER A 122 1.66 -0.51 8.24
N GLY A 123 0.83 0.51 7.99
CA GLY A 123 0.80 1.74 8.79
C GLY A 123 1.72 2.82 8.23
N THR A 124 1.70 4.01 8.81
CA THR A 124 2.46 5.17 8.32
C THR A 124 3.45 5.71 9.35
N VAL A 125 3.30 5.36 10.64
CA VAL A 125 3.99 5.97 11.80
C VAL A 125 3.62 7.44 12.01
N VAL A 126 3.65 8.25 10.96
CA VAL A 126 3.48 9.71 11.00
C VAL A 126 2.10 10.21 10.59
N GLY A 127 1.23 9.31 10.10
CA GLY A 127 -0.10 9.68 9.63
C GLY A 127 -1.18 9.64 10.71
N LYS A 128 -2.44 9.62 10.29
CA LYS A 128 -3.59 9.74 11.21
C LYS A 128 -3.88 8.51 12.07
N LEU A 129 -3.33 7.36 11.71
CA LEU A 129 -3.57 6.08 12.39
C LEU A 129 -2.34 5.71 13.20
N GLU A 130 -2.57 5.14 14.38
CA GLU A 130 -1.53 4.71 15.31
C GLU A 130 -0.53 3.74 14.67
N GLY A 131 0.75 3.92 14.99
CA GLY A 131 1.83 3.03 14.57
C GLY A 131 3.14 3.37 15.29
N ASP A 132 3.57 2.48 16.20
CA ASP A 132 4.89 2.59 16.81
C ASP A 132 6.00 2.35 15.78
N ARG A 133 7.02 3.21 15.75
CA ARG A 133 8.07 3.14 14.73
C ARG A 133 8.90 1.87 14.84
N GLY A 134 9.32 1.48 16.05
CA GLY A 134 10.17 0.31 16.27
C GLY A 134 9.48 -0.97 15.83
N ALA A 135 8.22 -1.14 16.26
CA ALA A 135 7.38 -2.25 15.86
C ALA A 135 7.08 -2.23 14.35
N THR A 136 6.83 -1.04 13.77
CA THR A 136 6.60 -0.87 12.32
C THR A 136 7.75 -1.35 11.49
N LEU A 137 8.94 -0.88 11.83
CA LEU A 137 10.16 -1.36 11.23
C LEU A 137 10.26 -2.88 11.39
N GLY A 138 9.97 -3.45 12.56
CA GLY A 138 10.03 -4.90 12.78
C GLY A 138 9.13 -5.72 11.85
N TRP A 139 7.85 -5.35 11.69
CA TRP A 139 6.97 -6.10 10.79
C TRP A 139 7.22 -5.82 9.31
N ILE A 140 7.80 -4.69 8.93
CA ILE A 140 8.27 -4.45 7.55
C ILE A 140 9.33 -5.49 7.17
N ASP A 141 10.32 -5.74 8.04
CA ASP A 141 11.35 -6.77 7.80
C ASP A 141 10.68 -8.15 7.69
N LEU A 142 9.73 -8.47 8.58
CA LEU A 142 8.98 -9.74 8.51
C LEU A 142 8.18 -9.90 7.20
N MET A 143 7.75 -8.81 6.59
CA MET A 143 7.00 -8.82 5.34
C MET A 143 7.91 -9.03 4.13
N ARG A 144 9.13 -8.47 4.13
CA ARG A 144 10.00 -8.43 2.95
C ARG A 144 11.14 -9.44 2.99
N ASP A 145 11.81 -9.53 4.13
CA ASP A 145 13.11 -10.17 4.20
C ASP A 145 12.98 -11.69 4.21
N ARG A 146 14.04 -12.37 3.78
CA ARG A 146 14.11 -13.83 3.81
C ARG A 146 14.29 -14.37 5.22
N TYR A 147 15.15 -13.74 6.00
CA TYR A 147 15.47 -14.14 7.36
C TYR A 147 15.49 -12.90 8.25
N VAL A 148 14.70 -12.93 9.32
CA VAL A 148 14.61 -11.84 10.29
C VAL A 148 15.03 -12.39 11.65
N LYS A 149 16.08 -11.81 12.22
CA LYS A 149 16.59 -12.22 13.53
C LYS A 149 15.69 -11.71 14.65
N GLU A 150 15.66 -12.43 15.76
CA GLU A 150 15.08 -11.99 17.02
C GLU A 150 15.65 -10.63 17.44
N ASP A 151 14.73 -9.72 17.79
CA ASP A 151 15.02 -8.37 18.27
C ASP A 151 13.82 -7.84 19.07
N ARG A 152 13.86 -8.01 20.40
CA ARG A 152 12.80 -7.49 21.28
C ARG A 152 12.60 -5.98 21.19
N SER A 153 13.62 -5.20 20.81
CA SER A 153 13.50 -3.75 20.71
C SER A 153 12.54 -3.32 19.60
N ARG A 154 12.39 -4.17 18.57
CA ARG A 154 11.42 -4.01 17.48
C ARG A 154 10.23 -4.97 17.60
N GLY A 155 10.09 -5.62 18.76
CA GLY A 155 9.01 -6.56 19.03
C GLY A 155 9.10 -7.87 18.24
N ILE A 156 10.28 -8.27 17.77
CA ILE A 156 10.50 -9.56 17.10
C ILE A 156 10.90 -10.59 18.14
N TYR A 157 10.01 -11.56 18.39
CA TYR A 157 10.18 -12.49 19.51
C TYR A 157 10.95 -13.76 19.16
N PHE A 158 11.10 -14.04 17.87
CA PHE A 158 11.71 -15.27 17.39
C PHE A 158 12.39 -14.96 16.06
N ASP A 159 13.49 -15.65 15.79
CA ASP A 159 14.01 -15.75 14.44
C ASP A 159 12.90 -16.24 13.51
N GLN A 160 12.80 -15.65 12.33
CA GLN A 160 11.86 -16.04 11.30
C GLN A 160 12.61 -16.24 9.99
N ASP A 161 12.73 -17.51 9.57
CA ASP A 161 13.16 -17.86 8.23
C ASP A 161 11.92 -18.09 7.35
N TRP A 162 11.92 -17.51 6.15
CA TRP A 162 10.88 -17.64 5.14
C TRP A 162 11.28 -18.56 3.99
N GLY A 163 12.49 -19.13 4.01
CA GLY A 163 12.98 -20.02 2.96
C GLY A 163 13.05 -19.31 1.62
N GLY A 164 12.31 -19.80 0.62
CA GLY A 164 12.19 -19.19 -0.71
C GLY A 164 10.94 -18.34 -0.92
N MET A 165 10.16 -18.08 0.14
CA MET A 165 8.89 -17.36 0.01
C MET A 165 9.12 -15.89 -0.39
N PRO A 166 8.46 -15.40 -1.46
CA PRO A 166 8.53 -13.99 -1.85
C PRO A 166 8.16 -13.04 -0.71
N GLY A 167 8.72 -11.83 -0.76
CA GLY A 167 8.32 -10.73 0.12
C GLY A 167 6.99 -10.11 -0.28
N VAL A 168 6.43 -9.33 0.63
CA VAL A 168 5.19 -8.55 0.44
C VAL A 168 5.56 -7.06 0.52
N PHE A 169 5.09 -6.25 -0.43
CA PHE A 169 5.30 -4.81 -0.38
C PHE A 169 4.52 -4.18 0.78
N PRO A 170 5.20 -3.51 1.74
CA PRO A 170 4.54 -2.70 2.75
C PRO A 170 3.88 -1.48 2.11
N VAL A 171 2.63 -1.23 2.47
CA VAL A 171 1.86 -0.08 2.00
C VAL A 171 1.65 0.91 3.15
N ALA A 172 2.23 2.10 3.02
CA ALA A 172 2.00 3.22 3.92
C ALA A 172 0.81 4.05 3.43
N SER A 173 -0.27 4.10 4.21
CA SER A 173 -1.50 4.79 3.82
C SER A 173 -2.25 5.34 5.04
N GLY A 174 -2.83 6.53 4.89
CA GLY A 174 -3.73 7.13 5.86
C GLY A 174 -3.20 8.43 6.49
N GLY A 175 -3.80 9.56 6.09
CA GLY A 175 -3.49 10.87 6.69
C GLY A 175 -2.09 11.38 6.41
N ILE A 176 -1.49 10.98 5.28
CA ILE A 176 -0.18 11.46 4.83
C ILE A 176 -0.33 12.47 3.68
N HIS A 177 0.68 13.33 3.53
CA HIS A 177 0.80 14.43 2.57
C HIS A 177 2.29 14.69 2.29
N VAL A 178 2.63 15.61 1.37
CA VAL A 178 3.99 15.82 0.84
C VAL A 178 5.08 15.97 1.93
N TRP A 179 4.80 16.70 3.01
CA TRP A 179 5.76 16.87 4.12
C TRP A 179 6.13 15.58 4.86
N HIS A 180 5.34 14.52 4.75
CA HIS A 180 5.67 13.21 5.31
C HIS A 180 6.60 12.40 4.41
N MET A 181 6.79 12.80 3.14
CA MET A 181 7.56 12.03 2.16
C MET A 181 8.99 11.67 2.62
N PRO A 182 9.79 12.58 3.21
CA PRO A 182 11.14 12.23 3.64
C PRO A 182 11.16 11.16 4.73
N ALA A 183 10.24 11.26 5.71
CA ALA A 183 10.09 10.25 6.77
C ALA A 183 9.61 8.92 6.21
N LEU A 184 8.66 8.92 5.27
CA LEU A 184 8.14 7.71 4.64
C LEU A 184 9.23 7.00 3.83
N VAL A 185 10.00 7.73 3.01
CA VAL A 185 11.13 7.17 2.25
C VAL A 185 12.22 6.63 3.19
N SER A 186 12.47 7.30 4.32
CA SER A 186 13.40 6.84 5.37
C SER A 186 12.94 5.53 6.03
N ILE A 187 11.65 5.44 6.41
CA ILE A 187 11.09 4.28 7.12
C ILE A 187 10.93 3.07 6.19
N PHE A 188 10.38 3.28 5.00
CA PHE A 188 9.93 2.19 4.12
C PHE A 188 10.91 1.86 3.00
N GLY A 189 11.75 2.80 2.57
CA GLY A 189 12.66 2.58 1.43
C GLY A 189 11.93 2.38 0.09
N ASN A 190 12.66 1.87 -0.91
CA ASN A 190 12.15 1.74 -2.28
C ASN A 190 11.08 0.66 -2.44
N ASP A 191 11.21 -0.44 -1.71
CA ASP A 191 10.29 -1.58 -1.80
C ASP A 191 9.07 -1.32 -0.92
N SER A 192 8.26 -0.33 -1.31
CA SER A 192 7.04 0.08 -0.63
C SER A 192 6.06 0.80 -1.56
N VAL A 193 4.81 0.93 -1.12
CA VAL A 193 3.79 1.77 -1.78
C VAL A 193 3.34 2.85 -0.82
N LEU A 194 3.43 4.12 -1.24
CA LEU A 194 2.99 5.27 -0.45
C LEU A 194 1.67 5.81 -1.03
N GLN A 195 0.58 5.77 -0.25
CA GLN A 195 -0.76 6.11 -0.74
C GLN A 195 -1.27 7.44 -0.18
N PHE A 196 -1.50 8.38 -1.10
CA PHE A 196 -2.01 9.71 -0.80
C PHE A 196 -3.44 9.85 -1.33
N GLY A 197 -4.43 9.51 -0.49
CA GLY A 197 -5.85 9.73 -0.81
C GLY A 197 -6.22 11.20 -0.70
N GLY A 198 -6.52 11.65 0.53
CA GLY A 198 -6.78 13.07 0.82
C GLY A 198 -5.62 13.99 0.44
N GLY A 199 -4.37 13.52 0.58
CA GLY A 199 -3.17 14.24 0.15
C GLY A 199 -2.99 14.39 -1.37
N THR A 200 -3.90 13.81 -2.19
CA THR A 200 -3.96 14.05 -3.64
C THR A 200 -5.25 14.77 -4.00
N LEU A 201 -6.41 14.20 -3.65
CA LEU A 201 -7.72 14.76 -4.02
C LEU A 201 -8.02 16.09 -3.31
N GLY A 202 -7.38 16.36 -2.17
CA GLY A 202 -7.51 17.61 -1.43
C GLY A 202 -6.59 18.73 -1.92
N HIS A 203 -5.78 18.50 -2.97
CA HIS A 203 -4.91 19.54 -3.51
C HIS A 203 -5.74 20.71 -4.07
N PRO A 204 -5.39 21.99 -3.80
CA PRO A 204 -6.17 23.15 -4.23
C PRO A 204 -6.42 23.26 -5.74
N TRP A 205 -5.56 22.63 -6.56
CA TRP A 205 -5.68 22.59 -8.03
C TRP A 205 -6.18 21.25 -8.58
N GLY A 206 -6.76 20.39 -7.74
CA GLY A 206 -7.36 19.11 -8.14
C GLY A 206 -6.36 17.96 -8.29
N ASN A 207 -6.90 16.80 -8.71
CA ASN A 207 -6.24 15.49 -8.59
C ASN A 207 -4.91 15.40 -9.34
N ALA A 208 -4.84 15.91 -10.58
CA ALA A 208 -3.64 15.83 -11.40
C ALA A 208 -2.48 16.60 -10.76
N ALA A 209 -2.73 17.81 -10.26
CA ALA A 209 -1.75 18.61 -9.55
C ALA A 209 -1.33 17.96 -8.22
N GLY A 210 -2.29 17.42 -7.46
CA GLY A 210 -1.96 16.67 -6.24
C GLY A 210 -1.10 15.44 -6.49
N ALA A 211 -1.36 14.71 -7.59
CA ALA A 211 -0.56 13.56 -7.98
C ALA A 211 0.85 13.97 -8.41
N ALA A 212 0.98 15.05 -9.18
CA ALA A 212 2.26 15.63 -9.57
C ALA A 212 3.08 16.09 -8.35
N ALA A 213 2.45 16.80 -7.39
CA ALA A 213 3.09 17.24 -6.15
C ALA A 213 3.67 16.05 -5.35
N ASN A 214 2.87 15.00 -5.17
CA ASN A 214 3.33 13.78 -4.47
C ASN A 214 4.46 13.07 -5.23
N ARG A 215 4.39 13.00 -6.57
CA ARG A 215 5.45 12.38 -7.40
C ARG A 215 6.76 13.17 -7.32
N VAL A 216 6.70 14.50 -7.45
CA VAL A 216 7.89 15.38 -7.35
C VAL A 216 8.51 15.29 -5.95
N ALA A 217 7.70 15.31 -4.89
CA ALA A 217 8.20 15.13 -3.52
C ALA A 217 8.92 13.79 -3.34
N LEU A 218 8.37 12.69 -3.88
CA LEU A 218 8.98 11.37 -3.81
C LEU A 218 10.33 11.33 -4.54
N GLU A 219 10.36 11.76 -5.80
CA GLU A 219 11.58 11.72 -6.62
C GLU A 219 12.68 12.62 -6.04
N ALA A 220 12.34 13.80 -5.52
CA ALA A 220 13.30 14.67 -4.83
C ALA A 220 13.89 14.00 -3.58
N CYS A 221 13.07 13.31 -2.78
CA CYS A 221 13.55 12.57 -1.61
C CYS A 221 14.43 11.39 -2.01
N VAL A 222 14.07 10.65 -3.06
CA VAL A 222 14.87 9.53 -3.57
C VAL A 222 16.21 10.01 -4.11
N GLN A 223 16.23 11.09 -4.89
CA GLN A 223 17.45 11.70 -5.39
C GLN A 223 18.36 12.14 -4.24
N ALA A 224 17.83 12.94 -3.30
CA ALA A 224 18.59 13.43 -2.16
C ALA A 224 19.20 12.30 -1.32
N ARG A 225 18.42 11.23 -1.06
CA ARG A 225 18.92 10.04 -0.36
C ARG A 225 20.07 9.38 -1.13
N ASN A 226 19.92 9.23 -2.44
CA ASN A 226 20.94 8.60 -3.29
C ASN A 226 22.21 9.46 -3.40
N GLU A 227 22.10 10.78 -3.21
CA GLU A 227 23.22 11.73 -3.10
C GLU A 227 23.85 11.74 -1.69
N GLY A 228 23.36 10.91 -0.77
CA GLY A 228 23.91 10.74 0.59
C GLY A 228 23.37 11.72 1.63
N ARG A 229 22.30 12.47 1.32
CA ARG A 229 21.67 13.38 2.28
C ARG A 229 20.90 12.63 3.37
N GLU A 230 20.89 13.18 4.58
CA GLU A 230 20.09 12.68 5.69
C GLU A 230 18.64 13.17 5.55
N ILE A 231 17.88 12.55 4.64
CA ILE A 231 16.55 13.04 4.20
C ILE A 231 15.55 13.31 5.33
N GLU A 232 15.65 12.60 6.45
CA GLU A 232 14.73 12.82 7.58
C GLU A 232 15.07 14.10 8.38
N LYS A 233 16.34 14.50 8.41
CA LYS A 233 16.79 15.76 9.02
C LYS A 233 16.69 16.93 8.05
N GLU A 234 17.00 16.67 6.78
CA GLU A 234 17.09 17.67 5.71
C GLU A 234 15.80 17.80 4.89
N GLY A 235 14.74 17.09 5.28
CA GLY A 235 13.51 16.95 4.49
C GLY A 235 12.84 18.26 4.13
N LYS A 236 12.86 19.24 5.04
CA LYS A 236 12.30 20.57 4.77
C LYS A 236 13.03 21.27 3.63
N ASP A 237 14.37 21.22 3.65
CA ASP A 237 15.19 21.89 2.65
C ASP A 237 15.07 21.19 1.29
N ILE A 238 15.04 19.86 1.29
CA ILE A 238 14.80 19.05 0.07
C ILE A 238 13.48 19.43 -0.59
N LEU A 239 12.38 19.42 0.16
CA LEU A 239 11.06 19.71 -0.39
C LEU A 239 10.91 21.18 -0.79
N THR A 240 11.48 22.10 -0.02
CA THR A 240 11.44 23.54 -0.35
C THR A 240 12.25 23.82 -1.63
N ALA A 241 13.39 23.17 -1.82
CA ALA A 241 14.16 23.27 -3.06
C ALA A 241 13.38 22.72 -4.26
N ALA A 242 12.76 21.54 -4.13
CA ALA A 242 11.92 20.98 -5.20
C ALA A 242 10.73 21.89 -5.55
N ALA A 243 10.09 22.50 -4.54
CA ALA A 243 8.98 23.43 -4.72
C ALA A 243 9.35 24.73 -5.47
N GLN A 244 10.64 25.08 -5.60
CA GLN A 244 11.06 26.20 -6.45
C GLN A 244 10.81 25.93 -7.94
N HIS A 245 10.76 24.65 -8.32
CA HIS A 245 10.61 24.20 -9.70
C HIS A 245 9.29 23.43 -9.96
N SER A 246 8.49 23.17 -8.93
CA SER A 246 7.14 22.58 -9.05
C SER A 246 6.10 23.47 -8.36
N PRO A 247 5.30 24.22 -9.12
CA PRO A 247 4.18 24.99 -8.59
C PRO A 247 3.17 24.13 -7.82
N GLU A 248 2.93 22.89 -8.26
CA GLU A 248 2.04 21.95 -7.60
C GLU A 248 2.57 21.58 -6.21
N LEU A 249 3.84 21.21 -6.09
CA LEU A 249 4.44 20.91 -4.79
C LEU A 249 4.47 22.14 -3.88
N LYS A 250 4.67 23.34 -4.43
CA LYS A 250 4.67 24.58 -3.65
C LYS A 250 3.32 24.88 -2.99
N ILE A 251 2.23 24.42 -3.61
CA ILE A 251 0.85 24.66 -3.15
C ILE A 251 0.37 23.54 -2.21
N ALA A 252 0.91 22.33 -2.35
CA ALA A 252 0.61 21.15 -1.54
C ALA A 252 1.13 21.23 -0.09
#